data_AF-A0A7Z6RA68-F1
#
_entry.id   AF-A0A7Z6RA68-F1
#
_cell.length_a   1.000
_cell.length_b   1.000
_cell.length_c   1.000
_cell.angle_alpha   90.00
_cell.angle_beta   90.00
_cell.angle_gamma   90.00
#
_symmetry.space_group_name_H-M   'P 1'
#
loop_
_entity.id
_entity.type
_entity.pdbx_description
1 polymer ?
#
loop_
_entity_poly.entity_id
_entity_poly.type
_entity_poly.pdbx_seq_one_letter_code
_entity_poly.pdbx_strand_id
1 'polypeptide(L)' 'MTPNKEDYLKCIHELGEKNNKISNKKIAEMMQVSAPAVSEMIKKMISEQLIVKDKDLGYYLTK' A
#
# COMPACT_ATOMS: atom_id res chain seq x y z
N MET A 1 11.46 11.67 9.02
CA MET A 1 10.06 11.33 9.33
C MET A 1 9.82 9.92 8.84
N THR A 2 9.41 9.00 9.72
CA THR A 2 9.10 7.62 9.32
C THR A 2 7.66 7.61 8.82
N PRO A 3 7.38 7.10 7.61
CA PRO A 3 6.02 7.06 7.11
C PRO A 3 5.13 6.23 8.03
N ASN A 4 3.99 6.80 8.42
CA ASN A 4 3.09 6.15 9.36
C ASN A 4 2.15 5.19 8.62
N LYS A 5 1.45 4.32 9.37
CA LYS A 5 0.47 3.39 8.76
C LYS A 5 -0.61 4.15 7.97
N GLU A 6 -1.03 5.31 8.46
CA GLU A 6 -2.02 6.15 7.79
C GLU A 6 -1.55 6.69 6.43
N ASP A 7 -0.27 7.06 6.30
CA ASP A 7 0.28 7.52 5.02
C ASP A 7 0.26 6.41 3.97
N TYR A 8 0.57 5.17 4.38
CA TYR A 8 0.47 4.00 3.50
C TYR A 8 -0.97 3.76 3.06
N LEU A 9 -1.95 3.87 3.97
CA LEU A 9 -3.36 3.72 3.64
C LEU A 9 -3.82 4.79 2.64
N LYS A 10 -3.46 6.06 2.87
CA LYS A 10 -3.75 7.15 1.92
C LYS A 10 -3.11 6.90 0.56
N CYS A 11 -1.84 6.53 0.54
CA CYS A 11 -1.09 6.25 -0.68
C CYS A 11 -1.74 5.12 -1.50
N ILE A 12 -2.17 4.03 -0.84
CA ILE A 12 -2.88 2.92 -1.48
C ILE A 12 -4.25 3.40 -2.01
N HIS A 13 -4.99 4.19 -1.25
CA HIS A 13 -6.27 4.75 -1.68
C HIS A 13 -6.13 5.62 -2.94
N GLU A 14 -5.19 6.57 -2.93
CA GLU A 14 -4.94 7.47 -4.06
C GLU A 14 -4.43 6.73 -5.31
N LEU A 15 -3.62 5.68 -5.13
CA LEU A 15 -3.19 4.82 -6.23
C LEU A 15 -4.34 4.00 -6.80
N GLY A 16 -5.25 3.53 -5.95
CA GLY A 16 -6.46 2.81 -6.34
C GLY A 16 -7.44 3.69 -7.11
N GLU A 17 -7.67 4.93 -6.67
CA GLU A 17 -8.54 5.89 -7.38
C GLU A 17 -8.04 6.21 -8.79
N LYS A 18 -6.72 6.20 -9.00
CA LYS A 18 -6.11 6.38 -10.33
C LYS A 18 -6.30 5.16 -11.25
N ASN A 19 -7.15 4.19 -10.89
CA ASN A 19 -7.51 2.98 -11.64
C ASN A 19 -6.30 2.23 -12.19
N ASN A 20 -5.17 2.35 -11.50
CA ASN A 20 -3.92 1.73 -11.90
C ASN A 20 -3.59 0.63 -10.91
N LYS A 21 -3.15 -0.52 -11.43
CA LYS A 21 -2.69 -1.63 -10.62
C LYS A 21 -1.66 -1.15 -9.59
N ILE A 22 -2.01 -1.29 -8.32
CA ILE A 22 -1.13 -0.88 -7.23
C ILE A 22 0.01 -1.89 -7.13
N SER A 23 1.26 -1.41 -7.21
CA SER A 23 2.45 -2.23 -7.08
C SER A 23 3.34 -1.74 -5.94
N ASN A 24 4.03 -2.66 -5.28
CA ASN A 24 4.94 -2.33 -4.18
C ASN A 24 6.03 -1.35 -4.61
N LYS A 25 6.45 -1.40 -5.87
CA LYS A 25 7.42 -0.45 -6.43
C LYS A 25 6.88 0.99 -6.42
N LYS A 26 5.64 1.18 -6.87
CA LYS A 26 5.01 2.50 -6.94
C LYS A 26 4.76 3.11 -5.55
N ILE A 27 4.35 2.27 -4.59
CA ILE A 27 4.23 2.66 -3.19
C ILE A 27 5.60 3.05 -2.62
N ALA A 28 6.65 2.26 -2.90
CA ALA A 28 8.00 2.55 -2.43
C ALA A 28 8.53 3.89 -2.95
N GLU A 29 8.30 4.18 -4.23
CA GLU A 29 8.66 5.46 -4.84
C GLU A 29 7.88 6.63 -4.24
N MET A 30 6.56 6.50 -4.05
CA MET A 30 5.74 7.58 -3.51
C MET A 30 6.04 7.87 -2.04
N MET A 31 6.26 6.81 -1.25
CA MET A 31 6.58 6.89 0.17
C MET A 31 8.07 7.15 0.44
N GLN A 32 8.90 7.21 -0.61
CA GLN A 32 10.36 7.35 -0.53
C GLN A 32 11.03 6.33 0.42
N VAL A 33 10.58 5.09 0.34
CA VAL A 33 11.07 3.96 1.17
C VAL A 33 11.61 2.84 0.29
N SER A 34 12.30 1.90 0.93
CA SER A 34 12.77 0.70 0.24
C SER A 34 11.61 -0.26 -0.07
N ALA A 35 11.62 -0.86 -1.27
CA ALA A 35 10.67 -1.92 -1.66
C ALA A 35 10.51 -3.08 -0.63
N PRO A 36 11.58 -3.56 0.05
CA PRO A 36 11.41 -4.53 1.14
C PRO A 36 10.62 -3.97 2.33
N ALA A 37 10.83 -2.70 2.71
CA ALA A 37 10.09 -2.08 3.81
C ALA A 37 8.59 -1.96 3.51
N VAL A 38 8.23 -1.61 2.27
CA VAL A 38 6.83 -1.64 1.80
C VAL A 38 6.26 -3.05 1.93
N SER A 39 7.01 -4.07 1.49
CA SER A 39 6.53 -5.44 1.51
C SER A 39 6.27 -5.95 2.93
N GLU A 40 7.11 -5.56 3.90
CA GLU A 40 6.87 -5.85 5.31
C GLU A 40 5.65 -5.09 5.86
N MET A 41 5.50 -3.81 5.52
CA MET A 41 4.35 -3.01 5.98
C MET A 41 3.04 -3.51 5.39
N ILE A 42 3.00 -3.82 4.09
CA ILE A 42 1.84 -4.43 3.43
C ILE A 42 1.47 -5.75 4.10
N LYS A 43 2.45 -6.62 4.43
CA LYS A 43 2.18 -7.86 5.17
C LYS A 43 1.56 -7.60 6.55
N LYS A 44 2.09 -6.62 7.31
CA LYS A 44 1.52 -6.23 8.61
C LYS A 44 0.08 -5.72 8.45
N MET A 45 -0.17 -4.84 7.48
CA MET A 45 -1.49 -4.28 7.22
C MET A 45 -2.51 -5.33 6.77
N ILE A 46 -2.11 -6.30 5.96
CA ILE A 46 -2.96 -7.45 5.59
C ILE A 46 -3.27 -8.29 6.83
N SER A 47 -2.28 -8.53 7.69
CA SER A 47 -2.46 -9.27 8.96
C SER A 47 -3.37 -8.53 9.93
N GLU A 48 -3.34 -7.19 9.94
CA GLU A 48 -4.23 -6.33 10.73
C GLU A 48 -5.59 -6.10 10.03
N GLN A 49 -5.84 -6.74 8.88
CA GLN A 49 -7.05 -6.57 8.08
C GLN A 49 -7.37 -5.11 7.74
N LEU A 50 -6.34 -4.30 7.49
CA LEU A 50 -6.46 -2.90 7.06
C LEU A 50 -6.49 -2.76 5.54
N ILE A 51 -5.86 -3.71 4.83
CA ILE A 51 -5.82 -3.75 3.36
C ILE A 51 -6.02 -5.19 2.88
N VAL A 52 -6.56 -5.33 1.67
CA VAL A 52 -6.70 -6.60 0.97
C VAL A 52 -5.90 -6.55 -0.31
N LYS A 53 -5.26 -7.69 -0.62
CA LYS A 53 -4.57 -7.87 -1.89
C LYS A 53 -5.54 -8.43 -2.93
N ASP A 54 -5.69 -7.69 -4.02
CA ASP A 54 -6.44 -8.09 -5.20
C ASP A 54 -5.50 -8.46 -6.35
N LYS A 55 -5.87 -9.46 -7.17
CA LYS A 55 -5.03 -9.84 -8.32
C LYS A 55 -5.18 -8.86 -9.50
N ASP A 56 -6.36 -8.28 -9.66
CA ASP A 56 -6.70 -7.37 -10.75
C ASP A 56 -6.34 -5.93 -10.38
N LEU A 57 -6.73 -5.48 -9.19
CA LEU A 57 -6.54 -4.10 -8.73
C LEU A 57 -5.21 -3.88 -7.97
N GLY A 58 -4.60 -4.95 -7.45
CA GLY A 58 -3.38 -4.90 -6.65
C GLY A 58 -3.67 -4.86 -5.15
N TYR A 59 -4.04 -3.70 -4.62
CA TYR A 59 -4.35 -3.52 -3.19
C TYR A 59 -5.55 -2.57 -3.01
N TYR A 60 -6.38 -2.80 -2.01
CA TYR A 60 -7.46 -1.89 -1.64
C TYR A 60 -7.66 -1.90 -0.13
N LEU A 61 -8.26 -0.82 0.41
CA LEU A 61 -8.52 -0.69 1.84
C LEU A 61 -9.72 -1.56 2.23
N THR A 62 -9.66 -2.19 3.39
CA THR A 62 -10.85 -2.79 4.01
C THR A 62 -11.78 -1.67 4.48
N LYS A 63 -13.08 -1.95 4.47
CA LYS A 63 -14.14 -0.99 4.84
C LYS A 63 -14.29 -0.89 6.35
#